data_AF-A0A350U6S6-F1
#
_entry.id   AF-A0A350U6S6-F1
#
_cell.length_a   1.000
_cell.length_b   1.000
_cell.length_c   1.000
_cell.angle_alpha   90.00
_cell.angle_beta   90.00
_cell.angle_gamma   90.00
#
_symmetry.space_group_name_H-M   'P 1'
#
loop_
_entity.id
_entity.type
_entity.pdbx_description
1 polymer ?
#
loop_
_entity_poly.entity_id
_entity_poly.type
_entity_poly.pdbx_seq_one_letter_code
_entity_poly.pdbx_strand_id
1 'polypeptide(L)'
;MGLRSFFSGDEPADPRLYRRAIVVLLGVVVFTGLAAIISFFLALRGEEPTLVPRVEGLELATALVKLQEKELYPRISLRFSDDSNTKGTILEQDPPAGAIVKAGRRIELVVSRGTAIDRIGAYLGQDLDEVKIHLQTLFSASRQLIVIRDPVVYIYDESPAGTILEQRPQPETEIEGLTYIDFVVSRGPERARVRVPDLAGLSLVEAALQIEKSGVHFNFAVRNADSRERPGTVVSQVPVPGTVQSPSTPVTIVYALPAARDGFISGLFSRELPEYPYPLRVTLFVQTADGTKTPLITAEHSGGVFNLPYEVPVGSILILEVLNRVVARVEAGS
;
A
#
# COMPACT_ATOMS: atom_id res chain seq x y z
N MET A 1 -67.92 25.39 76.77
CA MET A 1 -68.26 26.61 76.01
C MET A 1 -68.81 26.16 74.65
N GLY A 2 -70.14 26.28 74.47
CA GLY A 2 -70.91 26.26 73.21
C GLY A 2 -70.61 25.23 72.11
N LEU A 3 -71.35 24.11 72.12
CA LEU A 3 -71.63 23.23 70.98
C LEU A 3 -72.58 23.90 69.96
N ARG A 4 -72.42 23.52 68.68
CA ARG A 4 -73.43 23.52 67.60
C ARG A 4 -73.90 24.86 67.01
N SER A 5 -73.57 25.06 65.72
CA SER A 5 -74.49 25.37 64.60
C SER A 5 -73.83 26.27 63.56
N PHE A 6 -73.32 25.67 62.49
CA PHE A 6 -72.99 26.40 61.24
C PHE A 6 -73.47 25.64 60.00
N PHE A 7 -74.23 24.56 60.17
CA PHE A 7 -74.96 23.90 59.10
C PHE A 7 -76.45 24.18 59.31
N SER A 8 -76.92 25.32 58.81
CA SER A 8 -78.34 25.59 58.60
C SER A 8 -78.47 26.39 57.32
N GLY A 9 -78.77 25.66 56.24
CA GLY A 9 -78.97 26.19 54.91
C GLY A 9 -79.42 25.08 53.97
N ASP A 10 -80.42 24.29 54.39
CA ASP A 10 -81.27 23.55 53.44
C ASP A 10 -82.14 24.58 52.71
N GLU A 11 -81.52 25.37 51.82
CA GLU A 11 -82.27 26.00 50.74
C GLU A 11 -82.59 24.90 49.71
N PRO A 12 -83.87 24.61 49.41
CA PRO A 12 -84.19 23.66 48.37
C PRO A 12 -83.65 24.21 47.05
N ALA A 13 -82.63 23.57 46.50
CA ALA A 13 -82.01 23.96 45.24
C ALA A 13 -83.10 24.17 44.17
N ASP A 14 -83.11 25.36 43.54
CA ASP A 14 -84.12 25.71 42.54
C ASP A 14 -84.19 24.60 41.46
N PRO A 15 -85.33 23.93 41.27
CA PRO A 15 -85.46 22.82 40.33
C PRO A 15 -85.07 23.20 38.89
N ARG A 16 -85.09 24.50 38.55
CA ARG A 16 -84.61 25.01 37.25
C ARG A 16 -83.09 25.02 37.14
N LEU A 17 -82.37 25.30 38.23
CA LEU A 17 -80.91 25.23 38.29
C LEU A 17 -80.44 23.78 38.23
N TYR A 18 -81.11 22.87 38.94
CA TYR A 18 -80.80 21.43 38.90
C TYR A 18 -81.02 20.84 37.51
N ARG A 19 -82.11 21.22 36.82
CA ARG A 19 -82.37 20.81 35.44
C ARG A 19 -81.32 21.36 34.45
N ARG A 20 -80.89 22.62 34.62
CA ARG A 20 -79.82 23.21 33.80
C ARG A 20 -78.47 22.54 34.06
N ALA A 21 -78.14 22.28 35.32
CA ALA A 21 -76.92 21.57 35.72
C ALA A 21 -76.87 20.15 35.16
N ILE A 22 -78.00 19.41 35.21
CA ILE A 22 -78.11 18.09 34.58
C ILE A 22 -77.93 18.18 33.07
N VAL A 23 -78.57 19.12 32.38
CA VAL A 23 -78.44 19.27 30.92
C VAL A 23 -77.00 19.63 30.52
N VAL A 24 -76.34 20.50 31.28
CA VAL A 24 -74.92 20.86 31.05
C VAL A 24 -74.01 19.66 31.31
N LEU A 25 -74.21 18.94 32.41
CA LEU A 25 -73.44 17.74 32.74
C LEU A 25 -73.59 16.67 31.65
N LEU A 26 -74.82 16.43 31.18
CA LEU A 26 -75.11 15.50 30.11
C LEU A 26 -74.45 15.93 28.80
N GLY A 27 -74.47 17.23 28.50
CA GLY A 27 -73.75 17.81 27.35
C GLY A 27 -72.24 17.62 27.42
N VAL A 28 -71.63 17.81 28.59
CA VAL A 28 -70.19 17.59 28.80
C VAL A 28 -69.82 16.11 28.63
N VAL A 29 -70.62 15.19 29.18
CA VAL A 29 -70.40 13.75 29.05
C VAL A 29 -70.53 13.30 27.59
N VAL A 30 -71.51 13.83 26.85
CA VAL A 30 -71.67 13.55 25.42
C VAL A 30 -70.49 14.11 24.62
N PHE A 31 -70.03 15.33 24.93
CA PHE A 31 -68.90 15.95 24.24
C PHE A 31 -67.59 15.20 24.49
N THR A 32 -67.29 14.82 25.73
CA THR A 32 -66.09 14.04 26.06
C THR A 32 -66.15 12.64 25.46
N GLY A 33 -67.33 12.01 25.46
CA GLY A 33 -67.56 10.73 24.76
C GLY A 33 -67.29 10.84 23.26
N LEU A 34 -67.82 11.88 22.60
CA LEU A 34 -67.57 12.13 21.17
C LEU A 34 -66.10 12.43 20.89
N ALA A 35 -65.43 13.24 21.72
CA ALA A 35 -64.02 13.55 21.58
C ALA A 35 -63.14 12.29 21.75
N ALA A 36 -63.48 11.42 22.71
CA ALA A 36 -62.79 10.15 22.91
C ALA A 36 -63.01 9.19 21.74
N ILE A 37 -64.23 9.13 21.18
CA ILE A 37 -64.56 8.34 19.99
C ILE A 37 -63.78 8.85 18.78
N ILE A 38 -63.79 10.16 18.53
CA ILE A 38 -63.04 10.78 17.42
C ILE A 38 -61.53 10.52 17.58
N SER A 39 -60.98 10.69 18.79
CA SER A 39 -59.57 10.43 19.07
C SER A 39 -59.22 8.95 18.93
N PHE A 40 -60.11 8.05 19.36
CA PHE A 40 -59.98 6.61 19.20
C PHE A 40 -59.97 6.22 17.73
N PHE A 41 -60.89 6.75 16.92
CA PHE A 41 -60.92 6.49 15.47
C PHE A 41 -59.77 7.14 14.70
N LEU A 42 -59.26 8.30 15.14
CA LEU A 42 -58.03 8.90 14.61
C LEU A 42 -56.80 8.04 14.94
N ALA A 43 -56.73 7.46 16.15
CA ALA A 43 -55.67 6.54 16.54
C ALA A 43 -55.80 5.15 15.88
N LEU A 44 -57.02 4.72 15.52
CA LEU A 44 -57.30 3.45 14.83
C LEU A 44 -57.17 3.53 13.30
N ARG A 45 -57.05 4.71 12.70
CA ARG A 45 -56.55 4.86 11.33
C ARG A 45 -55.08 4.45 11.31
N GLY A 46 -54.83 3.15 11.35
CA GLY A 46 -53.51 2.60 11.12
C GLY A 46 -52.98 3.10 9.78
N GLU A 47 -51.70 3.45 9.75
CA GLU A 47 -50.97 3.90 8.57
C GLU A 47 -51.29 3.00 7.37
N GLU A 48 -51.80 3.58 6.28
CA GLU A 48 -52.26 2.83 5.12
C GLU A 48 -51.13 1.96 4.56
N PRO A 49 -51.42 0.71 4.16
CA PRO A 49 -50.42 -0.14 3.53
C PRO A 49 -49.98 0.50 2.21
N THR A 50 -48.68 0.61 2.03
CA THR A 50 -48.04 1.19 0.84
C THR A 50 -47.07 0.19 0.23
N LEU A 51 -46.83 0.34 -1.08
CA LEU A 51 -45.88 -0.48 -1.81
C LEU A 51 -44.50 0.17 -1.76
N VAL A 52 -43.49 -0.63 -1.44
CA VAL A 52 -42.09 -0.19 -1.52
C VAL A 52 -41.72 0.05 -2.98
N PRO A 53 -41.33 1.28 -3.38
CA PRO A 53 -40.93 1.56 -4.75
C PRO A 53 -39.58 0.92 -5.06
N ARG A 54 -39.31 0.70 -6.36
CA ARG A 54 -37.98 0.32 -6.83
C ARG A 54 -37.07 1.54 -6.82
N VAL A 55 -36.05 1.51 -5.97
CA VAL A 55 -35.03 2.53 -5.79
C VAL A 55 -33.62 2.03 -6.02
N GLU A 56 -33.40 0.71 -6.03
CA GLU A 56 -32.14 0.10 -6.47
C GLU A 56 -31.75 0.55 -7.89
N GLY A 57 -30.49 0.96 -8.04
CA GLY A 57 -29.94 1.52 -9.29
C GLY A 57 -30.28 3.00 -9.54
N LEU A 58 -31.05 3.65 -8.68
CA LEU A 58 -31.30 5.10 -8.77
C LEU A 58 -30.26 5.89 -7.96
N GLU A 59 -30.02 7.14 -8.38
CA GLU A 59 -29.34 8.14 -7.54
C GLU A 59 -30.12 8.35 -6.24
N LEU A 60 -29.37 8.57 -5.15
CA LEU A 60 -29.93 8.80 -3.82
C LEU A 60 -31.01 9.90 -3.82
N ALA A 61 -30.78 11.04 -4.49
CA ALA A 61 -31.75 12.12 -4.54
C ALA A 61 -33.10 11.69 -5.15
N THR A 62 -33.05 10.98 -6.28
CA THR A 62 -34.24 10.47 -6.98
C THR A 62 -34.97 9.42 -6.13
N ALA A 63 -34.23 8.55 -5.45
CA ALA A 63 -34.79 7.55 -4.56
C ALA A 63 -35.49 8.15 -3.33
N LEU A 64 -34.92 9.19 -2.74
CA LEU A 64 -35.51 9.90 -1.60
C LEU A 64 -36.88 10.50 -1.97
N VAL A 65 -37.02 11.08 -3.16
CA VAL A 65 -38.30 11.59 -3.67
C VAL A 65 -39.33 10.46 -3.79
N LYS A 66 -38.96 9.33 -4.40
CA LYS A 66 -39.87 8.17 -4.54
C LYS A 66 -40.31 7.59 -3.20
N LEU A 67 -39.41 7.54 -2.21
CA LEU A 67 -39.75 7.07 -0.87
C LEU A 67 -40.70 8.06 -0.17
N GLN A 68 -40.44 9.36 -0.30
CA GLN A 68 -41.29 10.40 0.28
C GLN A 68 -42.71 10.38 -0.30
N GLU A 69 -42.87 10.18 -1.61
CA GLU A 69 -44.18 10.01 -2.26
C GLU A 69 -44.99 8.81 -1.72
N LYS A 70 -44.30 7.84 -1.12
CA LYS A 70 -44.91 6.65 -0.49
C LYS A 70 -44.96 6.75 1.02
N GLU A 71 -44.63 7.91 1.59
CA GLU A 71 -44.53 8.15 3.03
C GLU A 71 -43.55 7.18 3.73
N LEU A 72 -42.52 6.72 3.02
CA LEU A 72 -41.49 5.81 3.52
C LEU A 72 -40.23 6.59 3.93
N TYR A 73 -39.60 6.15 5.02
CA TYR A 73 -38.41 6.82 5.55
C TYR A 73 -37.13 6.06 5.19
N PRO A 74 -36.08 6.72 4.67
CA PRO A 74 -34.82 6.05 4.36
C PRO A 74 -33.98 5.81 5.62
N ARG A 75 -33.24 4.70 5.63
CA ARG A 75 -32.10 4.47 6.53
C ARG A 75 -30.88 4.17 5.67
N ILE A 76 -29.95 5.11 5.60
CA ILE A 76 -28.81 5.04 4.68
C ILE A 76 -27.60 4.42 5.37
N SER A 77 -27.00 3.46 4.68
CA SER A 77 -25.67 2.92 4.96
C SER A 77 -24.80 3.08 3.72
N LEU A 78 -23.49 3.19 3.91
CA LEU A 78 -22.55 3.45 2.83
C LEU A 78 -21.62 2.25 2.64
N ARG A 79 -21.39 1.83 1.39
CA ARG A 79 -20.48 0.73 1.04
C ARG A 79 -19.62 1.09 -0.16
N PHE A 80 -18.35 0.69 -0.16
CA PHE A 80 -17.51 0.79 -1.35
C PHE A 80 -17.98 -0.20 -2.43
N SER A 81 -17.77 0.17 -3.68
CA SER A 81 -18.10 -0.59 -4.88
C SER A 81 -16.83 -0.82 -5.70
N ASP A 82 -16.83 -1.81 -6.57
CA ASP A 82 -15.75 -2.04 -7.53
C ASP A 82 -15.86 -1.13 -8.77
N ASP A 83 -16.95 -0.36 -8.88
CA ASP A 83 -17.22 0.56 -9.99
C ASP A 83 -17.37 2.01 -9.47
N SER A 84 -16.48 2.89 -9.93
CA SER A 84 -16.47 4.31 -9.56
C SER A 84 -17.71 5.05 -10.04
N ASN A 85 -18.32 4.62 -11.16
CA ASN A 85 -19.51 5.24 -11.74
C ASN A 85 -20.77 5.04 -10.87
N THR A 86 -20.75 4.10 -9.95
CA THR A 86 -21.89 3.84 -9.07
C THR A 86 -21.99 4.82 -7.90
N LYS A 87 -21.01 5.71 -7.69
CA LYS A 87 -20.96 6.65 -6.55
C LYS A 87 -22.28 7.42 -6.41
N GLY A 88 -22.89 7.37 -5.23
CA GLY A 88 -24.19 8.02 -4.96
C GLY A 88 -25.42 7.25 -5.45
N THR A 89 -25.25 6.10 -6.08
CA THR A 89 -26.32 5.20 -6.53
C THR A 89 -26.64 4.17 -5.44
N ILE A 90 -27.92 3.76 -5.34
CA ILE A 90 -28.36 2.71 -4.43
C ILE A 90 -27.94 1.34 -4.98
N LEU A 91 -27.11 0.63 -4.22
CA LEU A 91 -26.66 -0.73 -4.49
C LEU A 91 -27.68 -1.78 -4.03
N GLU A 92 -28.28 -1.58 -2.85
CA GLU A 92 -29.23 -2.52 -2.26
C GLU A 92 -30.34 -1.75 -1.54
N GLN A 93 -31.54 -2.33 -1.54
CA GLN A 93 -32.66 -1.87 -0.74
C GLN A 93 -33.30 -3.03 0.04
N ASP A 94 -33.76 -2.75 1.26
CA ASP A 94 -34.56 -3.67 2.06
C ASP A 94 -35.68 -2.93 2.82
N PRO A 95 -36.96 -3.33 2.75
CA PRO A 95 -37.52 -4.44 1.96
C PRO A 95 -37.38 -4.28 0.43
N PRO A 96 -37.50 -5.40 -0.34
CA PRO A 96 -37.39 -5.36 -1.80
C PRO A 96 -38.56 -4.61 -2.44
N ALA A 97 -38.36 -4.16 -3.67
CA ALA A 97 -39.38 -3.46 -4.44
C ALA A 97 -40.66 -4.29 -4.57
N GLY A 98 -41.82 -3.66 -4.41
CA GLY A 98 -43.13 -4.29 -4.43
C GLY A 98 -43.57 -4.93 -3.11
N ALA A 99 -42.72 -4.95 -2.07
CA ALA A 99 -43.14 -5.35 -0.74
C ALA A 99 -44.24 -4.42 -0.21
N ILE A 100 -45.19 -4.98 0.54
CA ILE A 100 -46.25 -4.22 1.19
C ILE A 100 -45.82 -3.94 2.63
N VAL A 101 -45.74 -2.66 2.98
CA VAL A 101 -45.36 -2.19 4.32
C VAL A 101 -46.34 -1.12 4.80
N LYS A 102 -46.29 -0.78 6.08
CA LYS A 102 -47.03 0.37 6.59
C LYS A 102 -46.36 1.67 6.11
N ALA A 103 -47.15 2.69 5.79
CA ALA A 103 -46.61 4.05 5.67
C ALA A 103 -45.81 4.39 6.94
N GLY A 104 -44.77 5.20 6.82
CA GLY A 104 -43.82 5.47 7.89
C GLY A 104 -42.77 4.38 8.17
N ARG A 105 -42.81 3.24 7.46
CA ARG A 105 -41.77 2.21 7.57
C ARG A 105 -40.42 2.74 7.10
N ARG A 106 -39.36 2.34 7.82
CA ARG A 106 -37.97 2.56 7.41
C ARG A 106 -37.52 1.55 6.35
N ILE A 107 -36.92 2.06 5.28
CA ILE A 107 -36.32 1.28 4.19
C ILE A 107 -34.80 1.42 4.30
N GLU A 108 -34.09 0.32 4.48
CA GLU A 108 -32.64 0.29 4.52
C GLU A 108 -32.09 0.40 3.10
N LEU A 109 -31.21 1.38 2.88
CA LEU A 109 -30.56 1.64 1.61
C LEU A 109 -29.06 1.50 1.79
N VAL A 110 -28.42 0.70 0.94
CA VAL A 110 -26.96 0.66 0.81
C VAL A 110 -26.60 1.53 -0.38
N VAL A 111 -25.93 2.66 -0.12
CA VAL A 111 -25.52 3.61 -1.16
C VAL A 111 -24.03 3.43 -1.45
N SER A 112 -23.68 3.40 -2.73
CA SER A 112 -22.29 3.26 -3.17
C SER A 112 -21.48 4.51 -2.82
N ARG A 113 -20.31 4.30 -2.23
CA ARG A 113 -19.27 5.33 -2.06
C ARG A 113 -18.38 5.49 -3.29
N GLY A 114 -18.61 4.70 -4.35
CA GLY A 114 -17.65 4.48 -5.43
C GLY A 114 -16.54 3.53 -4.99
N THR A 115 -15.42 3.54 -5.72
CA THR A 115 -14.22 2.76 -5.38
C THR A 115 -13.57 3.27 -4.09
N ALA A 116 -12.83 2.40 -3.41
CA ALA A 116 -12.06 2.78 -2.21
C ALA A 116 -10.98 3.83 -2.52
N ILE A 117 -10.53 3.89 -3.77
CA ILE A 117 -9.59 4.86 -4.30
C ILE A 117 -10.18 5.39 -5.60
N ASP A 118 -10.42 6.69 -5.66
CA ASP A 118 -10.98 7.38 -6.82
C ASP A 118 -9.98 8.39 -7.44
N ARG A 119 -8.76 8.50 -6.90
CA ARG A 119 -7.73 9.44 -7.37
C ARG A 119 -6.31 8.89 -7.29
N ILE A 120 -5.46 9.35 -8.20
CA ILE A 120 -4.03 9.02 -8.24
C ILE A 120 -3.29 9.71 -7.09
N GLY A 121 -2.49 8.93 -6.35
CA GLY A 121 -1.66 9.44 -5.27
C GLY A 121 -0.49 10.30 -5.75
N ALA A 122 0.12 11.03 -4.81
CA ALA A 122 1.39 11.71 -5.02
C ALA A 122 2.55 10.80 -4.64
N TYR A 123 3.38 10.46 -5.62
CA TYR A 123 4.53 9.55 -5.49
C TYR A 123 5.88 10.24 -5.76
N LEU A 124 5.87 11.50 -6.21
CA LEU A 124 7.09 12.28 -6.41
C LEU A 124 7.95 12.32 -5.14
N GLY A 125 9.25 12.08 -5.29
CA GLY A 125 10.22 12.04 -4.20
C GLY A 125 10.23 10.75 -3.38
N GLN A 126 9.30 9.81 -3.61
CA GLN A 126 9.28 8.52 -2.93
C GLN A 126 10.18 7.51 -3.66
N ASP A 127 10.57 6.45 -2.95
CA ASP A 127 11.28 5.32 -3.55
C ASP A 127 10.32 4.43 -4.36
N LEU A 128 10.73 4.05 -5.57
CA LEU A 128 9.92 3.24 -6.48
C LEU A 128 9.53 1.88 -5.88
N ASP A 129 10.44 1.23 -5.17
CA ASP A 129 10.18 -0.11 -4.62
C ASP A 129 9.24 -0.02 -3.41
N GLU A 130 9.36 1.02 -2.60
CA GLU A 130 8.38 1.33 -1.54
C GLU A 130 6.99 1.58 -2.12
N VAL A 131 6.89 2.36 -3.21
CA VAL A 131 5.62 2.63 -3.90
C VAL A 131 5.02 1.35 -4.50
N LYS A 132 5.84 0.48 -5.11
CA LYS A 132 5.39 -0.84 -5.60
C LYS A 132 4.78 -1.67 -4.47
N ILE A 133 5.46 -1.77 -3.33
CA ILE A 133 4.96 -2.52 -2.16
C ILE A 133 3.68 -1.90 -1.61
N HIS A 134 3.63 -0.57 -1.51
CA HIS A 134 2.45 0.15 -1.05
C HIS A 134 1.23 -0.14 -1.93
N LEU A 135 1.38 -0.01 -3.26
CA LEU A 135 0.30 -0.29 -4.21
C LEU A 135 -0.14 -1.76 -4.17
N GLN A 136 0.79 -2.70 -4.08
CA GLN A 136 0.46 -4.12 -3.92
C GLN A 136 -0.33 -4.39 -2.63
N THR A 137 0.05 -3.75 -1.53
CA THR A 137 -0.66 -3.86 -0.24
C THR A 137 -2.06 -3.27 -0.33
N LEU A 138 -2.18 -2.10 -0.97
CA LEU A 138 -3.43 -1.36 -1.13
C LEU A 138 -4.49 -2.16 -1.92
N PHE A 139 -4.06 -2.93 -2.92
CA PHE A 139 -4.93 -3.78 -3.74
C PHE A 139 -4.89 -5.27 -3.37
N SER A 140 -4.40 -5.61 -2.18
CA SER A 140 -4.30 -7.02 -1.74
C SER A 140 -5.65 -7.71 -1.52
N ALA A 141 -6.68 -6.93 -1.16
CA ALA A 141 -8.03 -7.42 -0.86
C ALA A 141 -9.11 -6.82 -1.78
N SER A 142 -8.70 -6.12 -2.84
CA SER A 142 -9.59 -5.40 -3.76
C SER A 142 -9.10 -5.53 -5.20
N ARG A 143 -9.94 -5.16 -6.17
CA ARG A 143 -9.54 -5.13 -7.58
C ARG A 143 -8.40 -4.13 -7.75
N GLN A 144 -7.32 -4.57 -8.41
CA GLN A 144 -6.22 -3.67 -8.76
C GLN A 144 -6.69 -2.61 -9.77
N LEU A 145 -6.66 -1.34 -9.34
CA LEU A 145 -7.02 -0.19 -10.18
C LEU A 145 -5.81 0.58 -10.69
N ILE A 146 -4.65 0.43 -10.04
CA ILE A 146 -3.43 1.14 -10.40
C ILE A 146 -2.33 0.13 -10.73
N VAL A 147 -1.69 0.32 -11.88
CA VAL A 147 -0.56 -0.49 -12.34
C VAL A 147 0.57 0.44 -12.76
N ILE A 148 1.79 0.18 -12.28
CA ILE A 148 2.97 0.89 -12.76
C ILE A 148 3.34 0.32 -14.13
N ARG A 149 3.59 1.18 -15.13
CA ARG A 149 4.02 0.74 -16.45
C ARG A 149 5.48 0.32 -16.41
N ASP A 150 5.74 -0.89 -16.92
CA ASP A 150 7.08 -1.39 -17.19
C ASP A 150 7.39 -1.34 -18.70
N PRO A 151 8.63 -1.01 -19.12
CA PRO A 151 9.75 -0.61 -18.29
C PRO A 151 9.64 0.85 -17.80
N VAL A 152 10.14 1.09 -16.59
CA VAL A 152 10.28 2.44 -16.02
C VAL A 152 11.47 3.16 -16.66
N VAL A 153 11.33 4.47 -16.88
CA VAL A 153 12.40 5.31 -17.46
C VAL A 153 13.34 5.78 -16.34
N TYR A 154 14.65 5.66 -16.57
CA TYR A 154 15.66 6.00 -15.58
C TYR A 154 16.62 7.08 -16.11
N ILE A 155 16.84 8.14 -15.32
CA ILE A 155 17.75 9.25 -15.66
C ILE A 155 18.71 9.56 -14.51
N TYR A 156 19.84 10.19 -14.79
CA TYR A 156 20.72 10.72 -13.75
C TYR A 156 20.10 11.97 -13.12
N ASP A 157 20.13 12.03 -11.80
CA ASP A 157 19.63 13.14 -10.99
C ASP A 157 20.35 13.16 -9.64
N GLU A 158 20.47 14.32 -8.99
CA GLU A 158 21.16 14.43 -7.70
C GLU A 158 20.42 13.69 -6.57
N SER A 159 19.14 13.37 -6.75
CA SER A 159 18.35 12.57 -5.81
C SER A 159 18.87 11.14 -5.70
N PRO A 160 18.66 10.46 -4.55
CA PRO A 160 19.03 9.05 -4.39
C PRO A 160 18.49 8.15 -5.51
N ALA A 161 19.24 7.09 -5.83
CA ALA A 161 18.79 6.12 -6.82
C ALA A 161 17.51 5.41 -6.33
N GLY A 162 16.54 5.24 -7.23
CA GLY A 162 15.21 4.71 -6.89
C GLY A 162 14.16 5.79 -6.63
N THR A 163 14.55 7.05 -6.43
CA THR A 163 13.61 8.17 -6.21
C THR A 163 12.80 8.50 -7.47
N ILE A 164 11.48 8.58 -7.34
CA ILE A 164 10.57 8.99 -8.42
C ILE A 164 10.70 10.51 -8.66
N LEU A 165 11.10 10.88 -9.86
CA LEU A 165 11.33 12.26 -10.30
C LEU A 165 10.12 12.84 -11.02
N GLU A 166 9.43 12.01 -11.81
CA GLU A 166 8.21 12.39 -12.51
C GLU A 166 7.17 11.27 -12.44
N GLN A 167 5.90 11.66 -12.43
CA GLN A 167 4.77 10.74 -12.52
C GLN A 167 3.74 11.21 -13.54
N ARG A 168 3.12 10.27 -14.24
CA ARG A 168 1.93 10.50 -15.08
C ARG A 168 0.97 9.32 -14.94
N PRO A 169 -0.34 9.54 -14.70
CA PRO A 169 -1.02 10.82 -14.52
C PRO A 169 -0.55 11.62 -13.29
N GLN A 170 -0.89 12.92 -13.27
CA GLN A 170 -0.57 13.79 -12.13
C GLN A 170 -1.36 13.37 -10.88
N PRO A 171 -0.87 13.72 -9.68
CA PRO A 171 -1.63 13.51 -8.45
C PRO A 171 -3.04 14.11 -8.56
N GLU A 172 -3.99 13.54 -7.84
CA GLU A 172 -5.42 13.92 -7.84
C GLU A 172 -6.18 13.67 -9.15
N THR A 173 -5.53 13.12 -10.18
CA THR A 173 -6.25 12.66 -11.39
C THR A 173 -7.26 11.58 -11.01
N GLU A 174 -8.51 11.73 -11.47
CA GLU A 174 -9.59 10.78 -11.18
C GLU A 174 -9.34 9.41 -11.82
N ILE A 175 -9.70 8.35 -11.09
CA ILE A 175 -9.56 6.96 -11.50
C ILE A 175 -10.94 6.43 -11.88
N GLU A 176 -11.19 6.34 -13.18
CA GLU A 176 -12.43 5.78 -13.73
C GLU A 176 -12.36 4.24 -13.90
N GLY A 177 -11.16 3.66 -13.82
CA GLY A 177 -10.93 2.24 -13.99
C GLY A 177 -9.46 1.86 -13.85
N LEU A 178 -9.05 0.79 -14.54
CA LEU A 178 -7.64 0.38 -14.55
C LEU A 178 -6.77 1.49 -15.16
N THR A 179 -5.91 2.06 -14.33
CA THR A 179 -5.05 3.19 -14.68
C THR A 179 -3.60 2.78 -14.62
N TYR A 180 -2.86 3.13 -15.68
CA TYR A 180 -1.43 2.91 -15.75
C TYR A 180 -0.70 4.19 -15.31
N ILE A 181 0.29 4.05 -14.43
CA ILE A 181 1.16 5.14 -14.01
C ILE A 181 2.55 4.94 -14.63
N ASP A 182 3.00 5.96 -15.36
CA ASP A 182 4.35 6.09 -15.87
C ASP A 182 5.20 6.87 -14.85
N PHE A 183 6.38 6.36 -14.54
CA PHE A 183 7.36 7.04 -13.69
C PHE A 183 8.66 7.31 -14.46
N VAL A 184 9.28 8.44 -14.12
CA VAL A 184 10.71 8.70 -14.39
C VAL A 184 11.42 8.61 -13.05
N VAL A 185 12.48 7.82 -12.97
CA VAL A 185 13.14 7.47 -11.71
C VAL A 185 14.63 7.81 -11.75
N SER A 186 15.15 8.29 -10.63
CA SER A 186 16.56 8.62 -10.48
C SER A 186 17.44 7.36 -10.51
N ARG A 187 18.55 7.45 -11.25
CA ARG A 187 19.67 6.50 -11.21
C ARG A 187 20.70 6.84 -10.14
N GLY A 188 20.44 7.90 -9.37
CA GLY A 188 21.45 8.59 -8.57
C GLY A 188 22.23 9.61 -9.39
N PRO A 189 23.12 10.36 -8.71
CA PRO A 189 23.94 11.37 -9.35
C PRO A 189 24.85 10.75 -10.41
N GLU A 190 25.07 11.48 -11.50
CA GLU A 190 26.04 11.07 -12.51
C GLU A 190 27.43 11.04 -11.87
N ARG A 191 28.01 9.85 -11.74
CA ARG A 191 29.33 9.71 -11.12
C ARG A 191 30.39 10.30 -12.04
N ALA A 192 31.22 11.18 -11.47
CA ALA A 192 32.41 11.66 -12.15
C ALA A 192 33.27 10.48 -12.65
N ARG A 193 33.99 10.70 -13.74
CA ARG A 193 34.93 9.70 -14.26
C ARG A 193 35.93 9.30 -13.19
N VAL A 194 36.15 8.00 -13.06
CA VAL A 194 37.05 7.42 -12.07
C VAL A 194 38.43 7.23 -12.69
N ARG A 195 39.47 7.36 -11.87
CA ARG A 195 40.85 7.04 -12.25
C ARG A 195 41.15 5.61 -11.84
N VAL A 196 41.56 4.80 -12.80
CA VAL A 196 41.93 3.40 -12.58
C VAL A 196 43.11 3.32 -11.59
N PRO A 197 42.96 2.62 -10.45
CA PRO A 197 44.04 2.45 -9.48
C PRO A 197 45.17 1.56 -10.03
N ASP A 198 46.35 1.66 -9.43
CA ASP A 198 47.40 0.67 -9.62
C ASP A 198 47.20 -0.50 -8.65
N LEU A 199 46.88 -1.67 -9.19
CA LEU A 199 46.60 -2.90 -8.45
C LEU A 199 47.71 -3.93 -8.63
N ALA A 200 48.66 -3.72 -9.55
CA ALA A 200 49.68 -4.71 -9.86
C ALA A 200 50.57 -5.01 -8.64
N GLY A 201 50.79 -6.29 -8.37
CA GLY A 201 51.59 -6.76 -7.23
C GLY A 201 50.89 -6.71 -5.87
N LEU A 202 49.67 -6.17 -5.77
CA LEU A 202 48.90 -6.17 -4.53
C LEU A 202 48.35 -7.57 -4.21
N SER A 203 48.22 -7.86 -2.91
CA SER A 203 47.44 -9.00 -2.44
C SER A 203 45.95 -8.78 -2.71
N LEU A 204 45.14 -9.85 -2.67
CA LEU A 204 43.70 -9.76 -2.87
C LEU A 204 43.01 -8.77 -1.90
N VAL A 205 43.42 -8.77 -0.63
CA VAL A 205 42.84 -7.88 0.40
C VAL A 205 43.16 -6.42 0.10
N GLU A 206 44.42 -6.12 -0.26
CA GLU A 206 44.85 -4.76 -0.62
C GLU A 206 44.15 -4.28 -1.90
N ALA A 207 44.07 -5.14 -2.92
CA ALA A 207 43.37 -4.82 -4.16
C ALA A 207 41.88 -4.55 -3.92
N ALA A 208 41.21 -5.38 -3.11
CA ALA A 208 39.80 -5.18 -2.74
C ALA A 208 39.57 -3.83 -2.05
N LEU A 209 40.42 -3.46 -1.09
CA LEU A 209 40.36 -2.16 -0.41
C LEU A 209 40.56 -0.99 -1.38
N GLN A 210 41.45 -1.14 -2.37
CA GLN A 210 41.72 -0.09 -3.34
C GLN A 210 40.62 0.04 -4.39
N ILE A 211 39.99 -1.08 -4.77
CA ILE A 211 38.78 -1.11 -5.61
C ILE A 211 37.63 -0.41 -4.90
N GLU A 212 37.38 -0.75 -3.63
CA GLU A 212 36.33 -0.13 -2.82
C GLU A 212 36.52 1.39 -2.70
N LYS A 213 37.75 1.83 -2.42
CA LYS A 213 38.08 3.27 -2.32
C LYS A 213 37.97 4.02 -3.64
N SER A 214 38.34 3.38 -4.76
CA SER A 214 38.32 4.02 -6.09
C SER A 214 36.95 4.01 -6.75
N GLY A 215 36.06 3.11 -6.32
CA GLY A 215 34.71 2.97 -6.89
C GLY A 215 34.71 2.43 -8.32
N VAL A 216 35.81 1.81 -8.77
CA VAL A 216 35.89 1.18 -10.10
C VAL A 216 35.12 -0.14 -10.11
N HIS A 217 34.40 -0.40 -11.20
CA HIS A 217 33.89 -1.74 -11.47
C HIS A 217 35.06 -2.65 -11.84
N PHE A 218 34.96 -3.94 -11.52
CA PHE A 218 36.05 -4.90 -11.70
C PHE A 218 35.56 -6.22 -12.28
N ASN A 219 36.47 -6.96 -12.90
CA ASN A 219 36.28 -8.34 -13.33
C ASN A 219 37.60 -9.09 -13.16
N PHE A 220 37.60 -10.18 -12.39
CA PHE A 220 38.77 -11.00 -12.17
C PHE A 220 38.85 -12.19 -13.12
N ALA A 221 40.03 -12.37 -13.69
CA ALA A 221 40.48 -13.63 -14.29
C ALA A 221 41.54 -14.24 -13.37
N VAL A 222 41.47 -15.56 -13.16
CA VAL A 222 42.46 -16.27 -12.32
C VAL A 222 43.29 -17.23 -13.14
N ARG A 223 44.55 -17.42 -12.74
CA ARG A 223 45.42 -18.48 -13.24
C ARG A 223 46.47 -18.86 -12.21
N ASN A 224 47.16 -19.97 -12.44
CA ASN A 224 48.34 -20.31 -11.65
C ASN A 224 49.46 -19.31 -11.89
N ALA A 225 50.26 -19.06 -10.86
CA ALA A 225 51.43 -18.20 -10.95
C ALA A 225 52.51 -18.84 -11.83
N ASP A 226 53.12 -18.05 -12.70
CA ASP A 226 54.32 -18.46 -13.42
C ASP A 226 55.56 -18.39 -12.52
N SER A 227 56.66 -19.00 -12.96
CA SER A 227 57.91 -19.12 -12.17
C SER A 227 58.55 -17.78 -11.76
N ARG A 228 58.17 -16.67 -12.39
CA ARG A 228 58.67 -15.31 -12.10
C ARG A 228 57.65 -14.43 -11.36
N GLU A 229 56.47 -14.97 -11.08
CA GLU A 229 55.37 -14.25 -10.46
C GLU A 229 55.26 -14.61 -8.98
N ARG A 230 54.68 -13.70 -8.19
CA ARG A 230 54.38 -13.96 -6.78
C ARG A 230 52.97 -14.57 -6.69
N PRO A 231 52.81 -15.82 -6.23
CA PRO A 231 51.48 -16.38 -5.99
C PRO A 231 50.69 -15.52 -5.00
N GLY A 232 49.38 -15.44 -5.18
CA GLY A 232 48.49 -14.66 -4.31
C GLY A 232 48.52 -13.15 -4.56
N THR A 233 48.97 -12.71 -5.74
CA THR A 233 49.05 -11.29 -6.10
C THR A 233 48.41 -11.03 -7.46
N VAL A 234 48.01 -9.77 -7.66
CA VAL A 234 47.57 -9.28 -8.97
C VAL A 234 48.76 -9.23 -9.92
N VAL A 235 48.64 -9.92 -11.06
CA VAL A 235 49.69 -9.96 -12.07
C VAL A 235 49.59 -8.78 -13.03
N SER A 236 48.39 -8.51 -13.51
CA SER A 236 48.15 -7.46 -14.49
C SER A 236 46.73 -6.93 -14.39
N GLN A 237 46.52 -5.75 -14.98
CA GLN A 237 45.22 -5.13 -15.09
C GLN A 237 45.07 -4.45 -16.45
N VAL A 238 43.83 -4.31 -16.89
CA VAL A 238 43.45 -3.52 -18.06
C VAL A 238 42.16 -2.75 -17.72
N PRO A 239 42.10 -1.43 -17.92
CA PRO A 239 43.14 -0.55 -18.47
C PRO A 239 44.35 -0.31 -17.56
N VAL A 240 45.39 0.34 -18.10
CA VAL A 240 46.61 0.67 -17.34
C VAL A 240 46.30 1.66 -16.21
N PRO A 241 47.07 1.64 -15.11
CA PRO A 241 46.89 2.57 -14.00
C PRO A 241 46.89 4.04 -14.45
N GLY A 242 46.05 4.86 -13.83
CA GLY A 242 45.91 6.29 -14.15
C GLY A 242 44.93 6.61 -15.29
N THR A 243 44.47 5.60 -16.03
CA THR A 243 43.42 5.78 -17.05
C THR A 243 42.16 6.38 -16.43
N VAL A 244 41.54 7.35 -17.10
CA VAL A 244 40.29 7.98 -16.66
C VAL A 244 39.14 7.40 -17.47
N GLN A 245 38.18 6.74 -16.80
CA GLN A 245 37.10 6.01 -17.47
C GLN A 245 35.74 6.23 -16.79
N SER A 246 34.69 5.74 -17.44
CA SER A 246 33.37 5.65 -16.79
C SER A 246 33.46 4.67 -15.61
N PRO A 247 32.86 4.98 -14.44
CA PRO A 247 32.82 4.05 -13.32
C PRO A 247 32.16 2.71 -13.67
N SER A 248 31.26 2.68 -14.64
CA SER A 248 30.61 1.45 -15.12
C SER A 248 31.49 0.57 -16.00
N THR A 249 32.62 1.09 -16.51
CA THR A 249 33.56 0.29 -17.30
C THR A 249 34.36 -0.61 -16.36
N PRO A 250 34.36 -1.95 -16.54
CA PRO A 250 35.10 -2.83 -15.67
C PRO A 250 36.60 -2.75 -15.92
N VAL A 251 37.39 -2.80 -14.85
CA VAL A 251 38.83 -3.08 -14.90
C VAL A 251 39.01 -4.60 -14.85
N THR A 252 39.55 -5.18 -15.92
CA THR A 252 39.92 -6.60 -15.95
C THR A 252 41.22 -6.80 -15.16
N ILE A 253 41.20 -7.68 -14.17
CA ILE A 253 42.31 -7.94 -13.27
C ILE A 253 42.71 -9.42 -13.39
N VAL A 254 43.96 -9.69 -13.71
CA VAL A 254 44.51 -11.05 -13.71
C VAL A 254 45.15 -11.32 -12.37
N TYR A 255 44.62 -12.28 -11.63
CA TYR A 255 45.11 -12.68 -10.31
C TYR A 255 45.80 -14.04 -10.37
N ALA A 256 47.02 -14.11 -9.83
CA ALA A 256 47.73 -15.36 -9.65
C ALA A 256 47.25 -16.03 -8.37
N LEU A 257 46.67 -17.23 -8.50
CA LEU A 257 46.21 -17.98 -7.33
C LEU A 257 47.36 -18.22 -6.34
N PRO A 258 47.09 -18.19 -5.03
CA PRO A 258 48.08 -18.51 -4.01
C PRO A 258 48.53 -19.97 -4.17
N ALA A 259 49.74 -20.26 -3.70
CA ALA A 259 50.20 -21.64 -3.60
C ALA A 259 49.28 -22.44 -2.68
N ALA A 260 49.07 -23.72 -2.99
CA ALA A 260 48.23 -24.59 -2.18
C ALA A 260 48.74 -24.61 -0.72
N ARG A 261 47.82 -24.39 0.22
CA ARG A 261 48.10 -24.40 1.65
C ARG A 261 47.14 -25.36 2.34
N ASP A 262 47.68 -26.19 3.22
CA ASP A 262 46.87 -27.16 3.98
C ASP A 262 45.74 -26.47 4.73
N GLY A 263 44.52 -27.01 4.61
CA GLY A 263 43.32 -26.49 5.25
C GLY A 263 42.68 -25.29 4.55
N PHE A 264 43.20 -24.81 3.42
CA PHE A 264 42.64 -23.70 2.64
C PHE A 264 42.34 -24.12 1.21
N ILE A 265 41.31 -23.51 0.63
CA ILE A 265 40.94 -23.66 -0.77
C ILE A 265 40.89 -22.29 -1.44
N SER A 266 41.46 -22.21 -2.64
CA SER A 266 41.44 -21.02 -3.47
C SER A 266 40.68 -21.28 -4.78
N GLY A 267 40.07 -20.23 -5.31
CA GLY A 267 39.25 -20.33 -6.52
C GLY A 267 38.73 -18.98 -6.98
N LEU A 268 37.81 -19.00 -7.94
CA LEU A 268 37.11 -17.83 -8.44
C LEU A 268 35.61 -18.01 -8.21
N PHE A 269 35.05 -17.18 -7.34
CA PHE A 269 33.60 -17.07 -7.24
C PHE A 269 33.11 -16.35 -8.50
N SER A 270 32.05 -16.84 -9.14
CA SER A 270 31.44 -16.19 -10.29
C SER A 270 29.93 -16.40 -10.28
N ARG A 271 29.17 -15.31 -10.42
CA ARG A 271 27.72 -15.33 -10.57
C ARG A 271 27.27 -14.25 -11.53
N GLU A 272 26.33 -14.62 -12.40
CA GLU A 272 25.63 -13.66 -13.23
C GLU A 272 24.49 -13.04 -12.40
N LEU A 273 24.53 -11.72 -12.26
CA LEU A 273 23.51 -10.92 -11.59
C LEU A 273 22.56 -10.31 -12.64
N PRO A 274 21.27 -10.17 -12.32
CA PRO A 274 20.35 -9.39 -13.16
C PRO A 274 20.90 -7.99 -13.43
N GLU A 275 20.63 -7.45 -14.61
CA GLU A 275 20.92 -6.05 -14.89
C GLU A 275 20.05 -5.15 -14.00
N TYR A 276 20.70 -4.24 -13.29
CA TYR A 276 20.05 -3.26 -12.44
C TYR A 276 20.06 -1.89 -13.13
N PRO A 277 18.96 -1.14 -13.06
CA PRO A 277 18.86 0.19 -13.69
C PRO A 277 19.87 1.19 -13.11
N TYR A 278 20.31 0.98 -11.89
CA TYR A 278 21.35 1.73 -11.18
C TYR A 278 22.24 0.80 -10.36
N PRO A 279 23.48 1.22 -10.02
CA PRO A 279 24.37 0.42 -9.18
C PRO A 279 23.72 0.12 -7.82
N LEU A 280 23.74 -1.15 -7.42
CA LEU A 280 23.32 -1.61 -6.10
C LEU A 280 24.54 -2.04 -5.29
N ARG A 281 24.46 -1.87 -3.97
CA ARG A 281 25.47 -2.43 -3.07
C ARG A 281 25.42 -3.96 -3.08
N VAL A 282 26.55 -4.55 -3.42
CA VAL A 282 26.79 -5.99 -3.44
C VAL A 282 27.90 -6.33 -2.46
N THR A 283 27.68 -7.32 -1.61
CA THR A 283 28.69 -7.80 -0.66
C THR A 283 28.84 -9.31 -0.81
N LEU A 284 30.08 -9.76 -1.05
CA LEU A 284 30.41 -11.19 -0.95
C LEU A 284 30.94 -11.45 0.44
N PHE A 285 30.30 -12.37 1.16
CA PHE A 285 30.73 -12.83 2.47
C PHE A 285 31.33 -14.23 2.38
N VAL A 286 32.23 -14.52 3.32
CA VAL A 286 32.60 -15.89 3.69
C VAL A 286 31.97 -16.21 5.04
N GLN A 287 31.37 -17.39 5.14
CA GLN A 287 30.93 -17.99 6.39
C GLN A 287 31.78 -19.23 6.67
N THR A 288 32.59 -19.18 7.71
CA THR A 288 33.45 -20.30 8.13
C THR A 288 32.66 -21.38 8.88
N ALA A 289 33.25 -22.55 9.10
CA ALA A 289 32.59 -23.71 9.73
C ALA A 289 32.11 -23.45 11.18
N ASP A 290 32.71 -22.49 11.87
CA ASP A 290 32.29 -21.99 13.19
C ASP A 290 31.07 -21.06 13.14
N GLY A 291 30.57 -20.74 11.94
CA GLY A 291 29.45 -19.84 11.70
C GLY A 291 29.81 -18.37 11.59
N THR A 292 31.09 -18.00 11.75
CA THR A 292 31.55 -16.62 11.64
C THR A 292 31.40 -16.11 10.21
N LYS A 293 30.66 -15.01 10.02
CA LYS A 293 30.41 -14.39 8.71
C LYS A 293 31.21 -13.09 8.57
N THR A 294 32.11 -13.03 7.60
CA THR A 294 32.95 -11.85 7.33
C THR A 294 32.85 -11.40 5.87
N PRO A 295 32.83 -10.08 5.59
CA PRO A 295 32.81 -9.58 4.22
C PRO A 295 34.19 -9.76 3.56
N LEU A 296 34.21 -10.31 2.35
CA LEU A 296 35.39 -10.36 1.49
C LEU A 296 35.53 -9.07 0.65
N ILE A 297 34.42 -8.58 0.11
CA ILE A 297 34.37 -7.30 -0.61
C ILE A 297 32.96 -6.69 -0.51
N THR A 298 32.89 -5.37 -0.44
CA THR A 298 31.66 -4.60 -0.66
C THR A 298 31.90 -3.65 -1.82
N ALA A 299 31.03 -3.69 -2.83
CA ALA A 299 31.15 -2.84 -4.02
C ALA A 299 29.78 -2.47 -4.58
N GLU A 300 29.72 -1.37 -5.31
CA GLU A 300 28.55 -0.99 -6.10
C GLU A 300 28.59 -1.74 -7.44
N HIS A 301 27.50 -2.39 -7.83
CA HIS A 301 27.44 -3.22 -9.03
C HIS A 301 26.11 -3.03 -9.78
N SER A 302 26.15 -2.88 -11.10
CA SER A 302 24.97 -2.64 -11.95
C SER A 302 24.39 -3.90 -12.59
N GLY A 303 24.88 -5.08 -12.22
CA GLY A 303 24.46 -6.37 -12.80
C GLY A 303 25.48 -6.93 -13.78
N GLY A 304 25.16 -8.08 -14.40
CA GLY A 304 26.10 -8.86 -15.20
C GLY A 304 27.00 -9.75 -14.34
N VAL A 305 28.17 -10.12 -14.86
CA VAL A 305 29.07 -11.07 -14.19
C VAL A 305 29.76 -10.40 -12.99
N PHE A 306 29.43 -10.86 -11.79
CA PHE A 306 30.19 -10.57 -10.58
C PHE A 306 31.13 -11.74 -10.30
N ASN A 307 32.43 -11.47 -10.23
CA ASN A 307 33.41 -12.49 -9.88
C ASN A 307 34.52 -11.96 -8.95
N LEU A 308 34.96 -12.82 -8.02
CA LEU A 308 35.99 -12.47 -7.06
C LEU A 308 36.82 -13.72 -6.73
N PRO A 309 38.15 -13.66 -6.83
CA PRO A 309 39.00 -14.73 -6.33
C PRO A 309 38.85 -14.81 -4.81
N TYR A 310 39.06 -16.01 -4.26
CA TYR A 310 39.01 -16.22 -2.83
C TYR A 310 40.12 -17.19 -2.40
N GLU A 311 40.49 -17.10 -1.13
CA GLU A 311 41.31 -18.08 -0.41
C GLU A 311 40.71 -18.21 1.00
N VAL A 312 40.04 -19.32 1.27
CA VAL A 312 39.24 -19.49 2.50
C VAL A 312 39.47 -20.88 3.11
N PRO A 313 39.22 -21.09 4.42
CA PRO A 313 39.31 -22.41 5.02
C PRO A 313 38.40 -23.42 4.33
N VAL A 314 38.83 -24.68 4.26
CA VAL A 314 38.01 -25.79 3.73
C VAL A 314 36.70 -25.89 4.53
N GLY A 315 35.58 -26.09 3.82
CA GLY A 315 34.23 -26.12 4.40
C GLY A 315 33.59 -24.74 4.60
N SER A 316 34.24 -23.66 4.14
CA SER A 316 33.63 -22.32 4.14
C SER A 316 32.57 -22.18 3.05
N ILE A 317 31.58 -21.32 3.31
CA ILE A 317 30.48 -21.01 2.40
C ILE A 317 30.61 -19.56 1.94
N LEU A 318 30.56 -19.33 0.63
CA LEU A 318 30.52 -18.01 0.01
C LEU A 318 29.06 -17.57 -0.17
N ILE A 319 28.73 -16.37 0.32
CA ILE A 319 27.37 -15.83 0.33
C ILE A 319 27.40 -14.48 -0.37
N LEU A 320 26.74 -14.38 -1.52
CA LEU A 320 26.57 -13.12 -2.23
C LEU A 320 25.26 -12.47 -1.80
N GLU A 321 25.33 -11.22 -1.36
CA GLU A 321 24.17 -10.41 -1.00
C GLU A 321 24.08 -9.17 -1.87
N VAL A 322 22.86 -8.84 -2.29
CA VAL A 322 22.51 -7.59 -2.99
C VAL A 322 21.44 -6.90 -2.14
N LEU A 323 21.66 -5.65 -1.74
CA LEU A 323 20.75 -4.92 -0.83
C LEU A 323 20.37 -5.73 0.44
N ASN A 324 21.34 -6.44 1.03
CA ASN A 324 21.16 -7.31 2.20
C ASN A 324 20.24 -8.54 1.98
N ARG A 325 19.96 -8.91 0.73
CA ARG A 325 19.26 -10.16 0.38
C ARG A 325 20.24 -11.15 -0.22
N VAL A 326 20.22 -12.39 0.27
CA VAL A 326 21.06 -13.48 -0.26
C VAL A 326 20.60 -13.84 -1.66
N VAL A 327 21.49 -13.69 -2.65
CA VAL A 327 21.24 -14.06 -4.05
C VAL A 327 21.99 -15.33 -4.47
N ALA A 328 23.08 -15.68 -3.78
CA ALA A 328 23.79 -16.92 -3.99
C ALA A 328 24.43 -17.44 -2.70
N ARG A 329 24.46 -18.76 -2.56
CA ARG A 329 25.18 -19.48 -1.49
C ARG A 329 25.91 -20.66 -2.12
N VAL A 330 27.22 -20.72 -1.97
CA VAL A 330 28.09 -21.69 -2.67
C VAL A 330 29.14 -22.21 -1.71
N GLU A 331 29.40 -23.52 -1.72
CA GLU A 331 30.52 -24.08 -0.97
C GLU A 331 31.84 -23.74 -1.65
N ALA A 332 32.86 -23.32 -0.89
CA ALA A 332 34.13 -22.95 -1.48
C ALA A 332 34.80 -24.17 -2.15
N GLY A 333 35.04 -24.07 -3.46
CA GLY A 333 35.66 -25.15 -4.25
C GLY A 333 34.71 -26.03 -5.05
N SER A 334 33.40 -25.77 -4.98
CA SER A 334 32.37 -26.48 -5.75
C SER A 334 32.26 -26.03 -7.20
#